data_AF-A0A4U3FE50-F1
#
_entry.id   AF-A0A4U3FE50-F1
#
_cell.length_a   1.000
_cell.length_b   1.000
_cell.length_c   1.000
_cell.angle_alpha   90.00
_cell.angle_beta   90.00
_cell.angle_gamma   90.00
#
_symmetry.space_group_name_H-M   'P 1'
#
loop_
_entity.id
_entity.type
_entity.pdbx_description
1 polymer ?
#
loop_
_entity_poly.entity_id
_entity_poly.type
_entity_poly.pdbx_seq_one_letter_code
_entity_poly.pdbx_strand_id
1 'polypeptide(L)'
;MKRFFDELGEPYSFWYSLHHGKPVLVECPKCAGPASITDNESIEMQCSHCFYSQTYQIDYDYTASGVCTFCERWFNESVTDKGQHHHKNVHIRCPYCQTTNQVPLNKKTSNRYSLGFEIRDGKDPLFQLNLYLLTHYRGKLIWALNHEHLNYLIDYISADLRVKPSLYIKRHASYRLPKYMKDAKNRDGIVKALHKLQHKYEHTHSMV
;
A
#
# COMPACT_ATOMS: atom_id res chain seq x y z
N MET A 1 -20.07 16.72 23.82
CA MET A 1 -18.87 15.86 23.83
C MET A 1 -19.01 14.80 22.75
N LYS A 2 -18.31 14.94 21.62
CA LYS A 2 -18.34 13.96 20.52
C LYS A 2 -17.45 12.77 20.90
N ARG A 3 -18.07 11.61 21.15
CA ARG A 3 -17.36 10.35 21.43
C ARG A 3 -17.16 9.60 20.11
N PHE A 4 -15.95 9.10 19.88
CA PHE A 4 -15.59 8.30 18.71
C PHE A 4 -15.08 6.93 19.15
N PHE A 5 -15.51 5.87 18.46
CA PHE A 5 -15.06 4.51 18.70
C PHE A 5 -14.08 4.12 17.59
N ASP A 6 -12.85 3.81 17.98
CA ASP A 6 -11.79 3.49 17.02
C ASP A 6 -12.04 2.15 16.34
N GLU A 7 -11.72 2.07 15.05
CA GLU A 7 -11.89 0.85 14.27
C GLU A 7 -10.77 -0.15 14.58
N LEU A 8 -11.09 -1.45 14.49
CA LEU A 8 -10.12 -2.52 14.69
C LEU A 8 -9.24 -2.70 13.44
N GLY A 9 -7.99 -3.15 13.64
CA GLY A 9 -7.06 -3.45 12.56
C GLY A 9 -6.35 -2.23 11.98
N GLU A 10 -5.87 -2.33 10.74
CA GLU A 10 -5.25 -1.23 9.99
C GLU A 10 -6.00 -1.00 8.65
N PRO A 11 -7.30 -0.66 8.70
CA PRO A 11 -8.18 -0.61 7.52
C PRO A 11 -7.79 0.48 6.50
N TYR A 12 -6.93 1.41 6.93
CA TYR A 12 -6.42 2.51 6.10
C TYR A 12 -4.94 2.35 5.74
N SER A 13 -4.43 1.12 5.74
CA SER A 13 -3.17 0.80 5.07
C SER A 13 -3.39 0.72 3.54
N PHE A 14 -2.34 1.01 2.77
CA PHE A 14 -2.39 0.96 1.31
C PHE A 14 -2.86 -0.41 0.81
N TRP A 15 -2.26 -1.46 1.35
CA TRP A 15 -2.60 -2.83 1.00
C TRP A 15 -4.02 -3.24 1.34
N TYR A 16 -4.43 -2.97 2.58
CA TYR A 16 -5.78 -3.30 3.01
C TYR A 16 -6.81 -2.60 2.11
N SER A 17 -6.56 -1.33 1.78
CA SER A 17 -7.44 -0.58 0.90
C SER A 17 -7.56 -1.26 -0.47
N LEU A 18 -6.44 -1.54 -1.13
CA LEU A 18 -6.45 -2.17 -2.45
C LEU A 18 -7.10 -3.56 -2.45
N HIS A 19 -6.70 -4.45 -1.54
CA HIS A 19 -7.23 -5.83 -1.48
C HIS A 19 -8.71 -5.91 -1.12
N HIS A 20 -9.25 -4.89 -0.45
CA HIS A 20 -10.68 -4.77 -0.16
C HIS A 20 -11.43 -3.93 -1.20
N GLY A 21 -10.84 -3.69 -2.38
CA GLY A 21 -11.49 -2.97 -3.49
C GLY A 21 -11.69 -1.49 -3.24
N LYS A 22 -11.02 -0.91 -2.24
CA LYS A 22 -11.08 0.52 -1.94
C LYS A 22 -10.01 1.24 -2.77
N PRO A 23 -10.38 2.17 -3.67
CA PRO A 23 -9.41 2.85 -4.51
C PRO A 23 -8.44 3.68 -3.66
N VAL A 24 -7.20 3.81 -4.12
CA VAL A 24 -6.21 4.76 -3.57
C VAL A 24 -6.07 5.93 -4.53
N LEU A 25 -6.34 7.14 -4.06
CA LEU A 25 -6.34 8.35 -4.88
C LEU A 25 -4.93 8.94 -5.00
N VAL A 26 -4.48 9.14 -6.23
CA VAL A 26 -3.17 9.69 -6.59
C VAL A 26 -3.30 10.82 -7.61
N GLU A 27 -2.25 11.64 -7.74
CA GLU A 27 -2.15 12.64 -8.79
C GLU A 27 -1.76 11.99 -10.11
N CYS A 28 -2.51 12.30 -11.17
CA CYS A 28 -2.21 11.80 -12.50
C CYS A 28 -0.89 12.38 -13.02
N PRO A 29 0.05 11.55 -13.52
CA PRO A 29 1.33 12.05 -14.04
C PRO A 29 1.20 12.86 -15.35
N LYS A 30 0.05 12.81 -16.03
CA LYS A 30 -0.19 13.52 -17.30
C LYS A 30 -0.85 14.88 -17.14
N CYS A 31 -1.78 15.01 -16.20
CA CYS A 31 -2.59 16.22 -16.04
C CYS A 31 -2.63 16.77 -14.61
N ALA A 32 -1.96 16.12 -13.64
CA ALA A 32 -2.07 16.39 -12.21
C ALA A 32 -3.48 16.32 -11.61
N GLY A 33 -4.47 15.89 -12.42
CA GLY A 33 -5.85 15.65 -11.98
C GLY A 33 -5.97 14.38 -11.13
N PRO A 34 -7.18 14.08 -10.64
CA PRO A 34 -7.43 12.89 -9.84
C PRO A 34 -7.24 11.60 -10.66
N ALA A 35 -6.58 10.64 -10.05
CA ALA A 35 -6.51 9.26 -10.51
C ALA A 35 -6.72 8.30 -9.34
N SER A 36 -7.15 7.07 -9.64
CA SER A 36 -7.33 6.01 -8.66
C SER A 36 -6.52 4.79 -9.03
N ILE A 37 -5.88 4.19 -8.03
CA ILE A 37 -5.26 2.86 -8.09
C ILE A 37 -6.26 1.84 -7.54
N THR A 38 -6.48 0.75 -8.27
CA THR A 38 -7.38 -0.35 -7.90
C THR A 38 -6.73 -1.70 -8.20
N ASP A 39 -7.15 -2.75 -7.50
CA ASP A 39 -6.71 -4.14 -7.69
C ASP A 39 -7.92 -5.01 -8.08
N ASN A 40 -8.11 -5.21 -9.39
CA ASN A 40 -9.22 -5.97 -9.99
C ASN A 40 -8.64 -6.99 -10.99
N GLU A 41 -7.92 -8.02 -10.52
CA GLU A 41 -7.09 -8.99 -11.29
C GLU A 41 -5.67 -8.51 -11.60
N SER A 42 -5.51 -7.24 -11.95
CA SER A 42 -4.22 -6.57 -12.01
C SER A 42 -4.32 -5.19 -11.35
N ILE A 43 -3.17 -4.66 -10.92
CA ILE A 43 -3.14 -3.35 -10.29
C ILE A 43 -3.01 -2.29 -11.36
N GLU A 44 -4.02 -1.43 -11.44
CA GLU A 44 -4.13 -0.41 -12.47
C GLU A 44 -4.36 0.95 -11.84
N MET A 45 -3.75 1.96 -12.46
CA MET A 45 -4.02 3.36 -12.18
C MET A 45 -4.80 3.95 -13.35
N GLN A 46 -5.91 4.63 -13.06
CA GLN A 46 -6.75 5.29 -14.05
C GLN A 46 -7.07 6.73 -13.62
N CYS A 47 -6.86 7.68 -14.53
CA CYS A 47 -7.22 9.08 -14.34
C CYS A 47 -8.67 9.35 -14.75
N SER A 48 -9.46 9.94 -13.88
CA SER A 48 -10.85 10.33 -14.20
C SER A 48 -10.96 11.63 -14.98
N HIS A 49 -9.87 12.40 -15.11
CA HIS A 49 -9.85 13.67 -15.85
C HIS A 49 -9.39 13.54 -17.31
N CYS A 50 -8.28 12.86 -17.56
CA CYS A 50 -7.69 12.73 -18.91
C CYS A 50 -7.73 11.29 -19.46
N PHE A 51 -8.36 10.36 -18.74
CA PHE A 51 -8.48 8.95 -19.10
C PHE A 51 -7.16 8.19 -19.30
N TYR A 52 -6.02 8.79 -18.92
CA TYR A 52 -4.74 8.09 -18.87
C TYR A 52 -4.87 6.88 -17.93
N SER A 53 -4.44 5.71 -18.42
CA SER A 53 -4.35 4.50 -17.62
C SER A 53 -2.96 3.89 -17.71
N GLN A 54 -2.56 3.22 -16.63
CA GLN A 54 -1.30 2.51 -16.56
C GLN A 54 -1.44 1.28 -15.66
N THR A 55 -1.13 0.11 -16.20
CA THR A 55 -1.07 -1.15 -15.45
C THR A 55 0.30 -1.29 -14.78
N TYR A 56 0.30 -1.57 -13.49
CA TYR A 56 1.53 -1.86 -12.74
C TYR A 56 2.10 -3.21 -13.15
N GLN A 57 3.37 -3.23 -13.54
CA GLN A 57 4.07 -4.48 -13.88
C GLN A 57 4.70 -5.07 -12.63
N ILE A 58 4.21 -6.25 -12.24
CA ILE A 58 4.71 -6.96 -11.08
C ILE A 58 6.01 -7.69 -11.45
N ASP A 59 7.10 -7.31 -10.79
CA ASP A 59 8.36 -8.04 -10.86
C ASP A 59 8.31 -9.31 -9.99
N TYR A 60 8.86 -10.41 -10.50
CA TYR A 60 8.93 -11.69 -9.80
C TYR A 60 10.36 -12.14 -9.62
N ASP A 61 10.65 -12.63 -8.41
CA ASP A 61 11.88 -13.37 -8.11
C ASP A 61 11.58 -14.87 -8.25
N TYR A 62 12.48 -15.59 -8.92
CA TYR A 62 12.36 -17.02 -9.13
C TYR A 62 13.45 -17.73 -8.34
N THR A 63 13.05 -18.72 -7.53
CA THR A 63 13.97 -19.47 -6.69
C THR A 63 13.75 -20.96 -6.82
N ALA A 64 14.83 -21.71 -7.00
CA ALA A 64 14.84 -23.16 -7.06
C ALA A 64 15.40 -23.70 -5.74
N SER A 65 14.55 -24.40 -4.98
CA SER A 65 14.92 -24.90 -3.67
C SER A 65 14.58 -26.37 -3.51
N GLY A 66 15.46 -27.12 -2.85
CA GLY A 66 15.27 -28.54 -2.61
C GLY A 66 16.46 -29.17 -1.89
N VAL A 67 16.36 -30.47 -1.68
CA VAL A 67 17.44 -31.29 -1.10
C VAL A 67 18.23 -31.91 -2.25
N CYS A 68 19.57 -31.82 -2.20
CA CYS A 68 20.42 -32.43 -3.21
C CYS A 68 20.36 -33.96 -3.14
N THR A 69 20.15 -34.61 -4.28
CA THR A 69 20.11 -36.08 -4.45
C THR A 69 21.43 -36.79 -4.17
N PHE A 70 22.55 -36.06 -4.14
CA PHE A 70 23.88 -36.65 -3.94
C PHE A 70 24.48 -36.31 -2.56
N CYS A 71 24.54 -35.02 -2.21
CA CYS A 71 25.14 -34.61 -0.93
C CYS A 71 24.11 -34.36 0.19
N GLU A 72 22.82 -34.55 -0.08
CA GLU A 72 21.70 -34.45 0.87
C GLU A 72 21.55 -33.07 1.56
N ARG A 73 22.28 -32.06 1.10
CA ARG A 73 22.16 -30.69 1.61
C ARG A 73 20.99 -29.97 0.96
N TRP A 74 20.26 -29.21 1.77
CA TRP A 74 19.25 -28.28 1.29
C TRP A 74 19.90 -27.04 0.66
N PHE A 75 19.37 -26.59 -0.47
CA PHE A 75 19.78 -25.36 -1.14
C PHE A 75 18.57 -24.55 -1.60
N ASN A 76 18.80 -23.25 -1.87
CA ASN A 76 17.81 -22.33 -2.41
C ASN A 76 18.52 -21.28 -3.26
N GLU A 77 18.48 -21.47 -4.58
CA GLU A 77 19.22 -20.67 -5.54
C GLU A 77 18.29 -19.79 -6.38
N SER A 78 18.72 -18.57 -6.67
CA SER A 78 18.00 -17.67 -7.58
C SER A 78 18.13 -18.12 -9.02
N VAL A 79 17.02 -18.10 -9.77
CA VAL A 79 16.96 -18.48 -11.19
C VAL A 79 16.78 -17.23 -12.05
N THR A 80 17.88 -16.74 -12.62
CA THR A 80 17.89 -15.53 -13.45
C THR A 80 17.58 -15.80 -14.92
N ASP A 81 17.69 -17.04 -15.37
CA ASP A 81 17.42 -17.43 -16.75
C ASP A 81 15.91 -17.41 -17.04
N LYS A 82 15.48 -16.40 -17.82
CA LYS A 82 14.08 -16.19 -18.19
C LYS A 82 13.49 -17.34 -18.98
N GLY A 83 14.30 -18.10 -19.74
CA GLY A 83 13.83 -19.26 -20.49
C GLY A 83 13.26 -20.35 -19.57
N GLN A 84 13.68 -20.39 -18.32
CA GLN A 84 13.26 -21.39 -17.35
C GLN A 84 12.01 -21.01 -16.54
N HIS A 85 11.60 -19.73 -16.58
CA HIS A 85 10.51 -19.18 -15.75
C HIS A 85 9.13 -19.77 -16.04
N HIS A 86 8.96 -20.40 -17.21
CA HIS A 86 7.70 -21.05 -17.62
C HIS A 86 7.58 -22.50 -17.13
N HIS A 87 8.65 -23.09 -16.58
CA HIS A 87 8.65 -24.47 -16.14
C HIS A 87 8.30 -24.60 -14.65
N LYS A 88 7.56 -25.66 -14.30
CA LYS A 88 7.26 -25.98 -12.89
C LYS A 88 8.49 -26.47 -12.14
N ASN A 89 9.41 -27.14 -12.84
CA ASN A 89 10.65 -27.68 -12.29
C ASN A 89 11.82 -27.24 -13.18
N VAL A 90 12.99 -27.03 -12.57
CA VAL A 90 14.22 -26.61 -13.25
C VAL A 90 15.41 -27.46 -12.85
N HIS A 91 16.43 -27.50 -13.70
CA HIS A 91 17.68 -28.18 -13.42
C HIS A 91 18.70 -27.18 -12.88
N ILE A 92 19.09 -27.35 -11.61
CA ILE A 92 20.05 -26.47 -10.93
C ILE A 92 21.20 -27.31 -10.39
N ARG A 93 22.42 -26.79 -10.54
CA ARG A 93 23.60 -27.39 -9.92
C ARG A 93 23.60 -27.07 -8.44
N CYS A 94 23.78 -28.09 -7.60
CA CYS A 94 23.91 -27.90 -6.17
C CYS A 94 25.10 -26.97 -5.86
N PRO A 95 24.94 -25.92 -5.04
CA PRO A 95 26.03 -24.99 -4.73
C PRO A 95 27.17 -25.64 -3.93
N TYR A 96 26.94 -26.81 -3.34
CA TYR A 96 27.91 -27.51 -2.49
C TYR A 96 28.71 -28.58 -3.22
N CYS A 97 28.04 -29.45 -4.00
CA CYS A 97 28.66 -30.59 -4.67
C CYS A 97 28.57 -30.55 -6.20
N GLN A 98 27.94 -29.53 -6.76
CA GLN A 98 27.75 -29.31 -8.20
C GLN A 98 26.91 -30.35 -8.96
N THR A 99 26.42 -31.40 -8.29
CA THR A 99 25.44 -32.34 -8.86
C THR A 99 24.22 -31.57 -9.37
N THR A 100 23.78 -31.87 -10.60
CA THR A 100 22.55 -31.32 -11.16
C THR A 100 21.34 -31.98 -10.51
N ASN A 101 20.41 -31.17 -9.98
CA ASN A 101 19.17 -31.63 -9.37
C ASN A 101 17.99 -31.02 -10.12
N GLN A 102 16.94 -31.81 -10.30
CA GLN A 102 15.65 -31.31 -10.76
C GLN A 102 14.81 -30.94 -9.54
N VAL A 103 14.49 -29.66 -9.40
CA VAL A 103 13.74 -29.15 -8.23
C VAL A 103 12.62 -28.19 -8.66
N PRO A 104 11.58 -27.98 -7.82
CA PRO A 104 10.52 -27.04 -8.11
C PRO A 104 11.04 -25.61 -8.26
N LEU A 105 10.48 -24.89 -9.23
CA LEU A 105 10.67 -23.47 -9.39
C LEU A 105 9.60 -22.72 -8.60
N ASN A 106 10.02 -21.99 -7.58
CA ASN A 106 9.13 -21.14 -6.81
C ASN A 106 9.13 -19.74 -7.41
N LYS A 107 7.97 -19.31 -7.90
CA LYS A 107 7.71 -17.93 -8.29
C LYS A 107 7.24 -17.17 -7.06
N LYS A 108 7.98 -16.14 -6.67
CA LYS A 108 7.59 -15.22 -5.59
C LYS A 108 7.56 -13.82 -6.16
N THR A 109 6.62 -13.02 -5.71
CA THR A 109 6.65 -11.59 -6.03
C THR A 109 7.94 -11.01 -5.47
N SER A 110 8.62 -10.15 -6.25
CA SER A 110 9.96 -9.69 -5.89
C SER A 110 9.96 -9.10 -4.49
N ASN A 111 11.02 -9.31 -3.71
CA ASN A 111 11.06 -8.83 -2.32
C ASN A 111 10.99 -7.28 -2.23
N ARG A 112 11.26 -6.56 -3.34
CA ARG A 112 10.98 -5.12 -3.50
C ARG A 112 9.49 -4.78 -3.33
N TYR A 113 8.63 -5.70 -3.76
CA TYR A 113 7.21 -5.69 -3.48
C TYR A 113 7.04 -5.82 -1.96
N SER A 114 7.43 -6.96 -1.36
CA SER A 114 7.15 -7.30 0.04
C SER A 114 7.62 -6.32 1.12
N LEU A 115 8.66 -5.51 0.86
CA LEU A 115 9.26 -4.58 1.85
C LEU A 115 8.69 -3.15 1.82
N GLY A 116 7.82 -2.80 0.86
CA GLY A 116 7.64 -1.41 0.44
C GLY A 116 6.25 -0.79 0.57
N PHE A 117 5.21 -1.49 1.01
CA PHE A 117 3.82 -1.03 0.85
C PHE A 117 3.31 0.03 1.82
N GLU A 118 4.20 0.64 2.57
CA GLU A 118 3.83 1.77 3.40
C GLU A 118 3.89 3.05 2.56
N ILE A 119 2.91 3.93 2.75
CA ILE A 119 2.98 5.29 2.21
C ILE A 119 4.19 5.99 2.83
N ARG A 120 5.10 6.47 1.99
CA ARG A 120 6.27 7.25 2.38
C ARG A 120 6.25 8.58 1.66
N ASP A 121 6.53 9.65 2.39
CA ASP A 121 6.56 11.02 1.86
C ASP A 121 5.32 11.42 1.06
N GLY A 122 4.16 10.86 1.42
CA GLY A 122 2.89 11.13 0.73
C GLY A 122 2.78 10.51 -0.65
N LYS A 123 3.57 9.48 -0.96
CA LYS A 123 3.56 8.78 -2.23
C LYS A 123 3.07 7.35 -2.12
N ASP A 124 2.42 6.88 -3.18
CA ASP A 124 2.02 5.48 -3.31
C ASP A 124 3.27 4.59 -3.55
N PRO A 125 3.30 3.37 -2.99
CA PRO A 125 4.47 2.51 -3.05
C PRO A 125 4.68 1.84 -4.41
N LEU A 126 3.68 1.84 -5.29
CA LEU A 126 3.72 1.13 -6.57
C LEU A 126 4.22 2.05 -7.69
N PHE A 127 3.45 3.08 -8.00
CA PHE A 127 3.72 4.01 -9.09
C PHE A 127 4.59 5.19 -8.65
N GLN A 128 4.85 5.36 -7.35
CA GLN A 128 5.64 6.45 -6.78
C GLN A 128 5.05 7.84 -7.07
N LEU A 129 3.73 7.91 -7.24
CA LEU A 129 2.95 9.12 -7.45
C LEU A 129 2.53 9.72 -6.11
N ASN A 130 2.38 11.04 -6.09
CA ASN A 130 1.83 11.71 -4.90
C ASN A 130 0.38 11.29 -4.69
N LEU A 131 -0.02 11.13 -3.44
CA LEU A 131 -1.42 10.97 -3.07
C LEU A 131 -2.21 12.24 -3.45
N TYR A 132 -3.42 12.07 -3.97
CA TYR A 132 -4.25 13.21 -4.38
C TYR A 132 -4.76 14.01 -3.18
N LEU A 133 -5.06 13.30 -2.09
CA LEU A 133 -5.48 13.87 -0.80
C LEU A 133 -4.25 14.06 0.09
N LEU A 134 -3.38 14.98 -0.30
CA LEU A 134 -2.13 15.31 0.38
C LEU A 134 -2.06 16.80 0.68
N THR A 135 -1.67 17.15 1.90
CA THR A 135 -1.43 18.54 2.32
C THR A 135 -0.32 18.61 3.37
N HIS A 136 0.04 19.84 3.74
CA HIS A 136 1.02 20.10 4.79
C HIS A 136 0.38 20.90 5.92
N TYR A 137 0.74 20.55 7.16
CA TYR A 137 0.41 21.32 8.35
C TYR A 137 1.69 21.51 9.18
N ARG A 138 2.13 22.77 9.33
CA ARG A 138 3.35 23.13 10.07
C ARG A 138 4.58 22.30 9.63
N GLY A 139 4.78 22.17 8.31
CA GLY A 139 5.88 21.42 7.72
C GLY A 139 5.77 19.90 7.81
N LYS A 140 4.64 19.36 8.30
CA LYS A 140 4.39 17.91 8.37
C LYS A 140 3.30 17.52 7.39
N LEU A 141 3.47 16.37 6.74
CA LEU A 141 2.49 15.85 5.78
C LEU A 141 1.21 15.40 6.47
N ILE A 142 0.09 15.59 5.80
CA ILE A 142 -1.20 15.03 6.18
C ILE A 142 -1.81 14.49 4.91
N TRP A 143 -2.22 13.22 4.94
CA TRP A 143 -2.78 12.58 3.77
C TRP A 143 -3.87 11.59 4.13
N ALA A 144 -4.70 11.30 3.15
CA ALA A 144 -5.67 10.21 3.16
C ALA A 144 -5.51 9.38 1.89
N LEU A 145 -5.92 8.11 1.94
CA LEU A 145 -5.87 7.23 0.77
C LEU A 145 -7.08 7.45 -0.14
N ASN A 146 -8.24 7.71 0.46
CA ASN A 146 -9.51 7.92 -0.22
C ASN A 146 -10.46 8.69 0.70
N HIS A 147 -11.69 8.91 0.22
CA HIS A 147 -12.72 9.66 0.95
C HIS A 147 -13.10 9.01 2.28
N GLU A 148 -13.17 7.67 2.36
CA GLU A 148 -13.48 6.96 3.60
C GLU A 148 -12.39 7.19 4.65
N HIS A 149 -11.11 7.04 4.28
CA HIS A 149 -9.99 7.36 5.16
C HIS A 149 -10.01 8.82 5.59
N LEU A 150 -10.33 9.75 4.67
CA LEU A 150 -10.41 11.17 4.99
C LEU A 150 -11.48 11.46 6.05
N ASN A 151 -12.66 10.86 5.91
CA ASN A 151 -13.75 11.01 6.87
C ASN A 151 -13.37 10.42 8.24
N TYR A 152 -12.76 9.25 8.26
CA TYR A 152 -12.23 8.66 9.49
C TYR A 152 -11.25 9.60 10.20
N LEU A 153 -10.30 10.21 9.46
CA LEU A 153 -9.35 11.16 10.05
C LEU A 153 -10.06 12.37 10.65
N ILE A 154 -11.04 12.93 9.94
CA ILE A 154 -11.83 14.06 10.43
C ILE A 154 -12.58 13.68 11.72
N ASP A 155 -13.29 12.55 11.72
CA ASP A 155 -14.06 12.10 12.87
C ASP A 155 -13.20 11.74 14.07
N TYR A 156 -12.11 10.99 13.85
CA TYR A 156 -11.18 10.61 14.90
C TYR A 156 -10.48 11.82 15.52
N ILE A 157 -9.97 12.75 14.70
CA ILE A 157 -9.19 13.88 15.19
C ILE A 157 -10.10 14.91 15.88
N SER A 158 -11.28 15.17 15.32
CA SER A 158 -12.28 16.10 15.89
C SER A 158 -12.93 15.60 17.19
N ALA A 159 -12.90 14.29 17.46
CA ALA A 159 -13.50 13.71 18.64
C ALA A 159 -12.91 14.26 19.96
N ASP A 160 -13.79 14.53 20.92
CA ASP A 160 -13.43 14.92 22.28
C ASP A 160 -12.90 13.73 23.07
N LEU A 161 -13.54 12.57 22.89
CA LEU A 161 -13.21 11.32 23.56
C LEU A 161 -13.07 10.19 22.55
N ARG A 162 -11.87 9.58 22.50
CA ARG A 162 -11.54 8.47 21.58
C ARG A 162 -11.50 7.17 22.37
N VAL A 163 -12.45 6.29 22.11
CA VAL A 163 -12.61 4.99 22.78
C VAL A 163 -11.96 3.90 21.95
N LYS A 164 -11.14 3.07 22.59
CA LYS A 164 -10.51 1.90 21.97
C LYS A 164 -11.30 0.64 22.33
N PRO A 165 -11.91 -0.06 21.35
CA PRO A 165 -12.72 -1.24 21.66
C PRO A 165 -11.84 -2.44 22.07
N SER A 166 -12.03 -2.92 23.31
CA SER A 166 -11.46 -4.14 23.91
C SER A 166 -9.92 -4.25 24.03
N LEU A 167 -9.45 -5.07 24.98
CA LEU A 167 -8.05 -5.15 25.42
C LEU A 167 -7.17 -6.16 24.65
N TYR A 168 -7.76 -7.02 23.80
CA TYR A 168 -7.05 -8.14 23.19
C TYR A 168 -6.40 -7.81 21.84
N ILE A 169 -6.95 -6.87 21.08
CA ILE A 169 -6.39 -6.44 19.78
C ILE A 169 -5.65 -5.12 20.00
N LYS A 170 -4.34 -5.11 19.77
CA LYS A 170 -3.50 -3.91 20.02
C LYS A 170 -3.39 -2.96 18.82
N ARG A 171 -3.79 -3.40 17.62
CA ARG A 171 -3.71 -2.62 16.38
C ARG A 171 -5.10 -2.13 16.00
N HIS A 172 -5.32 -0.84 16.21
CA HIS A 172 -6.53 -0.12 15.80
C HIS A 172 -6.16 0.82 14.64
N ALA A 173 -7.16 1.34 13.93
CA ALA A 173 -6.94 2.23 12.79
C ALA A 173 -6.05 3.43 13.15
N SER A 174 -6.15 3.94 14.39
CA SER A 174 -5.34 5.07 14.86
C SER A 174 -3.90 4.72 15.28
N TYR A 175 -3.54 3.43 15.28
CA TYR A 175 -2.26 2.94 15.79
C TYR A 175 -1.08 3.57 15.01
N ARG A 176 -1.17 3.58 13.68
CA ARG A 176 -0.16 4.14 12.78
C ARG A 176 -0.21 5.65 12.64
N LEU A 177 -1.22 6.32 13.20
CA LEU A 177 -1.31 7.78 13.12
C LEU A 177 -0.13 8.44 13.85
N PRO A 178 0.57 9.39 13.21
CA PRO A 178 1.64 10.13 13.85
C PRO A 178 1.19 10.85 15.12
N LYS A 179 2.10 10.98 16.09
CA LYS A 179 1.84 11.65 17.37
C LYS A 179 1.30 13.08 17.20
N TYR A 180 1.81 13.83 16.21
CA TYR A 180 1.39 15.23 16.00
C TYR A 180 -0.06 15.37 15.53
N MET A 181 -0.62 14.36 14.85
CA MET A 181 -2.03 14.33 14.46
C MET A 181 -2.95 14.02 15.64
N LYS A 182 -2.42 13.34 16.66
CA LYS A 182 -3.16 12.96 17.87
C LYS A 182 -3.14 14.06 18.94
N ASP A 183 -2.19 14.99 18.87
CA ASP A 183 -2.00 16.09 19.82
C ASP A 183 -3.17 17.10 19.77
N ALA A 184 -3.76 17.39 20.93
CA ALA A 184 -4.85 18.33 21.08
C ALA A 184 -4.50 19.74 20.55
N LYS A 185 -3.24 20.18 20.69
CA LYS A 185 -2.79 21.52 20.24
C LYS A 185 -2.85 21.71 18.73
N ASN A 186 -2.86 20.61 17.97
CA ASN A 186 -2.91 20.65 16.50
C ASN A 186 -4.32 20.34 15.97
N ARG A 187 -5.27 19.95 16.83
CA ARG A 187 -6.58 19.43 16.44
C ARG A 187 -7.29 20.32 15.42
N ASP A 188 -7.58 21.56 15.78
CA ASP A 188 -8.38 22.46 14.95
C ASP A 188 -7.69 22.79 13.63
N GLY A 189 -6.37 22.97 13.67
CA GLY A 189 -5.57 23.24 12.48
C GLY A 189 -5.53 22.08 11.50
N ILE A 190 -5.42 20.85 12.01
CA ILE A 190 -5.42 19.63 11.20
C ILE A 190 -6.81 19.34 10.64
N VAL A 191 -7.86 19.45 11.47
CA VAL A 191 -9.25 19.27 11.01
C VAL A 191 -9.57 20.27 9.90
N LYS A 192 -9.16 21.54 10.04
CA LYS A 192 -9.32 22.55 8.98
C LYS A 192 -8.55 22.17 7.70
N ALA A 193 -7.36 21.58 7.82
CA ALA A 193 -6.59 21.12 6.66
C ALA A 193 -7.27 19.91 5.97
N LEU A 194 -7.84 18.98 6.74
CA LEU A 194 -8.57 17.83 6.21
C LEU A 194 -9.87 18.24 5.51
N HIS A 195 -10.64 19.19 6.06
CA HIS A 195 -11.83 19.71 5.37
C HIS A 195 -11.48 20.43 4.06
N LYS A 196 -10.32 21.10 3.96
CA LYS A 196 -9.86 21.64 2.68
C LYS A 196 -9.61 20.53 1.64
N LEU A 197 -9.04 19.40 2.06
CA LEU A 197 -8.89 18.23 1.18
C LEU A 197 -10.24 17.64 0.77
N GLN A 198 -11.21 17.60 1.70
CA GLN A 198 -12.56 17.13 1.43
C GLN A 198 -13.24 17.98 0.36
N HIS A 199 -13.20 19.31 0.51
CA HIS A 199 -13.72 20.22 -0.50
C HIS A 199 -13.01 20.10 -1.84
N LYS A 200 -11.67 19.96 -1.87
CA LYS A 200 -10.92 19.70 -3.11
C LYS A 200 -11.48 18.46 -3.82
N TYR A 201 -11.70 17.38 -3.09
CA TYR A 201 -12.22 16.13 -3.63
C TYR A 201 -13.64 16.27 -4.20
N GLU A 202 -14.55 16.83 -3.40
CA GLU A 202 -15.96 17.03 -3.76
C GLU A 202 -16.10 17.88 -5.03
N HIS A 203 -15.39 19.01 -5.12
CA HIS A 203 -15.46 19.88 -6.30
C HIS A 203 -14.95 19.19 -7.57
N THR A 204 -14.00 18.26 -7.44
CA THR A 204 -13.49 17.51 -8.59
C THR A 204 -14.46 16.40 -9.03
N HIS A 205 -15.29 15.88 -8.12
CA HIS A 205 -16.24 14.80 -8.40
C HIS A 205 -17.66 15.29 -8.72
N SER A 206 -18.03 16.53 -8.36
CA SER A 206 -19.30 17.15 -8.75
C SER A 206 -19.30 17.75 -10.16
N MET A 207 -18.18 17.69 -10.89
CA MET A 207 -18.04 18.17 -12.27
C MET A 207 -17.96 17.04 -13.31
N VAL A 208 -18.27 15.80 -12.91
CA VAL A 208 -18.41 14.60 -13.76
C VAL A 208 -19.83 14.08 -13.60
#